data_AF-A0A836JI57-F1
#
_entry.id   AF-A0A836JI57-F1
#
_cell.length_a   1.000
_cell.length_b   1.000
_cell.length_c   1.000
_cell.angle_alpha   90.00
_cell.angle_beta   90.00
_cell.angle_gamma   90.00
#
_symmetry.space_group_name_H-M   'P 1'
#
loop_
_entity.id
_entity.type
_entity.pdbx_description
1 polymer ?
#
loop_
_entity_poly.entity_id
_entity_poly.type
_entity_poly.pdbx_seq_one_letter_code
_entity_poly.pdbx_strand_id
1 'polypeptide(L)'
;MELETKNKIIANYNMFFYATMCHVCKRFGDGVCLKKCGGCRMIAYCNRQHQKQHWSQHKSLCKAIQDVLQGFKMEDHGISEEWDDQKLNLILLISFKLGRPLEMYEKETFQFPRECIVCHEQDGQSLEDCQSCASISFCKDHKNSIKHKDTCVFLELCLRSNLLFINGENNTLDMHYLQYVFDTDIFRNMNDFINAYGNIQTESEMLYNILAARHLQYLTRPLTLFHTMQILDYIPQRKDLVIHVLAASYVEETTLMTWEILLLQPHADTRAKQIAAWKSLVLEYYRITKQAVVDVREIHTNPLFNNASINRKLPSEAVLVILEELGKSGNASPLDKTKQRWLVYWHTLEEWGDIIYNWAQENGFTGSVCTFFELTQGEDTNEQEFNGLDTEVLIRSLKTLEAARKAEIISFDDNQGVKFF
;
A
#
# COMPACT_ATOMS: atom_id res chain seq x y z
N MET A 1 14.73 -22.94 -8.83
CA MET A 1 15.32 -21.81 -9.58
C MET A 1 16.84 -21.89 -9.50
N GLU A 2 17.37 -23.08 -9.76
CA GLU A 2 18.80 -23.36 -9.90
C GLU A 2 19.09 -23.40 -11.41
N LEU A 3 20.33 -23.05 -11.77
CA LEU A 3 20.88 -22.96 -13.13
C LEU A 3 20.49 -21.71 -13.93
N GLU A 4 21.29 -20.65 -13.80
CA GLU A 4 21.93 -19.94 -14.94
C GLU A 4 22.87 -18.76 -14.55
N THR A 5 23.27 -18.61 -13.29
CA THR A 5 24.23 -17.57 -12.86
C THR A 5 25.70 -17.99 -13.03
N LYS A 6 26.09 -18.46 -14.22
CA LYS A 6 27.51 -18.83 -14.45
C LYS A 6 28.43 -17.64 -14.74
N ASN A 7 27.94 -16.45 -15.11
CA ASN A 7 28.77 -15.25 -15.34
C ASN A 7 27.94 -13.93 -15.36
N LYS A 8 26.91 -13.77 -14.53
CA LYS A 8 26.20 -12.47 -14.44
C LYS A 8 27.06 -11.52 -13.61
N ILE A 9 27.48 -10.40 -14.21
CA ILE A 9 28.09 -9.28 -13.48
C ILE A 9 26.97 -8.64 -12.65
N ILE A 10 26.93 -8.92 -11.35
CA ILE A 10 26.05 -8.23 -10.42
C ILE A 10 26.66 -6.84 -10.22
N ALA A 11 26.07 -5.78 -10.77
CA ALA A 11 26.64 -4.43 -10.63
C ALA A 11 26.62 -3.93 -9.17
N ASN A 12 25.64 -4.38 -8.38
CA ASN A 12 25.32 -3.87 -7.04
C ASN A 12 25.64 -4.88 -5.92
N TYR A 13 26.72 -5.67 -6.04
CA TYR A 13 27.03 -6.70 -5.04
C TYR A 13 27.40 -6.14 -3.65
N ASN A 14 27.70 -4.84 -3.53
CA ASN A 14 27.97 -4.19 -2.24
C ASN A 14 26.72 -3.74 -1.48
N MET A 15 25.52 -4.03 -1.97
CA MET A 15 24.27 -3.65 -1.28
C MET A 15 24.04 -4.42 0.03
N PHE A 16 24.64 -5.59 0.18
CA PHE A 16 24.55 -6.42 1.38
C PHE A 16 25.70 -7.44 1.46
N PHE A 17 25.96 -7.95 2.66
CA PHE A 17 26.99 -8.94 2.95
C PHE A 17 26.42 -10.17 3.70
N TYR A 18 26.92 -11.35 3.33
CA TYR A 18 26.74 -12.60 4.08
C TYR A 18 28.07 -13.33 4.10
N ALA A 19 28.50 -13.78 5.28
CA ALA A 19 29.81 -14.38 5.45
C ALA A 19 29.95 -15.79 4.82
N THR A 20 28.83 -16.43 4.49
CA THR A 20 28.75 -17.81 3.95
C THR A 20 28.61 -17.87 2.43
N MET A 21 28.71 -16.74 1.72
CA MET A 21 28.58 -16.67 0.27
C MET A 21 29.75 -15.95 -0.40
N CYS A 22 29.89 -16.11 -1.71
CA CYS A 22 30.83 -15.29 -2.46
C CYS A 22 30.34 -13.84 -2.47
N HIS A 23 31.18 -12.90 -2.03
CA HIS A 23 30.80 -11.48 -1.96
C HIS A 23 30.34 -10.90 -3.30
N VAL A 24 30.96 -11.33 -4.41
CA VAL A 24 30.72 -10.75 -5.74
C VAL A 24 29.55 -11.40 -6.46
N CYS A 25 29.52 -12.74 -6.60
CA CYS A 25 28.47 -13.42 -7.35
C CYS A 25 27.32 -13.95 -6.49
N LYS A 26 27.39 -13.77 -5.17
CA LYS A 26 26.39 -14.20 -4.17
C LYS A 26 26.04 -15.69 -4.18
N ARG A 27 26.84 -16.53 -4.85
CA ARG A 27 26.71 -18.00 -4.80
C ARG A 27 27.13 -18.53 -3.43
N PHE A 28 26.36 -19.48 -2.91
CA PHE A 28 26.59 -20.17 -1.65
C PHE A 28 26.10 -21.62 -1.72
N GLY A 29 26.36 -22.36 -0.65
CA GLY A 29 25.87 -23.70 -0.42
C GLY A 29 26.66 -24.81 -1.09
N ASP A 30 26.04 -25.99 -1.19
CA ASP A 30 26.69 -27.21 -1.65
C ASP A 30 27.31 -27.04 -3.05
N GLY A 31 28.58 -27.42 -3.17
CA GLY A 31 29.36 -27.28 -4.40
C GLY A 31 29.99 -25.90 -4.62
N VAL A 32 29.86 -24.95 -3.68
CA VAL A 32 30.56 -23.66 -3.73
C VAL A 32 31.75 -23.66 -2.79
N CYS A 33 32.97 -23.76 -3.36
CA CYS A 33 34.20 -23.63 -2.56
C CYS A 33 34.54 -22.15 -2.34
N LEU A 34 34.42 -21.67 -1.10
CA LEU A 34 34.74 -20.30 -0.71
C LEU A 34 36.15 -20.21 -0.10
N LYS A 35 36.89 -19.18 -0.50
CA LYS A 35 38.21 -18.84 0.04
C LYS A 35 38.16 -17.46 0.67
N LYS A 36 38.48 -17.40 1.97
CA LYS A 36 38.60 -16.15 2.72
C LYS A 36 39.74 -15.30 2.17
N CYS A 37 39.61 -13.98 2.26
CA CYS A 37 40.67 -13.03 1.93
C CYS A 37 41.92 -13.34 2.75
N GLY A 38 43.08 -13.50 2.11
CA GLY A 38 44.32 -13.88 2.80
C GLY A 38 44.82 -12.83 3.82
N GLY A 39 44.41 -11.57 3.66
CA GLY A 39 44.74 -10.48 4.59
C GLY A 39 43.78 -10.44 5.78
N CYS A 40 42.61 -9.84 5.59
CA CYS A 40 41.65 -9.61 6.68
C CYS A 40 40.86 -10.85 7.12
N ARG A 41 40.78 -11.91 6.30
CA ARG A 41 39.96 -13.13 6.52
C ARG A 41 38.44 -12.92 6.72
N MET A 42 37.94 -11.69 6.68
CA MET A 42 36.51 -11.37 6.89
C MET A 42 35.61 -11.68 5.70
N ILE A 43 36.13 -11.56 4.46
CA ILE A 43 35.33 -11.68 3.23
C ILE A 43 35.75 -12.91 2.44
N ALA A 44 34.79 -13.64 1.87
CA ALA A 44 35.01 -14.85 1.10
C ALA A 44 34.65 -14.72 -0.39
N TYR A 45 35.39 -15.45 -1.23
CA TYR A 45 35.21 -15.47 -2.69
C TYR A 45 35.26 -16.90 -3.22
N CYS A 46 34.45 -17.22 -4.22
CA CYS A 46 34.48 -18.55 -4.84
C CYS A 46 35.67 -18.76 -5.78
N ASN A 47 36.34 -17.68 -6.22
CA ASN A 47 37.53 -17.75 -7.06
C ASN A 47 38.36 -16.46 -6.97
N ARG A 48 39.59 -16.50 -7.51
CA ARG A 48 40.52 -15.38 -7.53
C ARG A 48 40.07 -14.21 -8.42
N GLN A 49 39.24 -14.46 -9.43
CA GLN A 49 38.72 -13.42 -10.32
C GLN A 49 37.76 -12.49 -9.56
N HIS A 50 36.82 -13.02 -8.79
CA HIS A 50 35.93 -12.23 -7.95
C HIS A 50 36.68 -11.44 -6.87
N GLN A 51 37.73 -12.03 -6.28
CA GLN A 51 38.59 -11.28 -5.35
C GLN A 51 39.26 -10.09 -6.04
N LYS A 52 39.80 -10.28 -7.26
CA LYS A 52 40.41 -9.19 -8.04
C LYS A 52 39.38 -8.11 -8.41
N GLN A 53 38.16 -8.50 -8.77
CA GLN A 53 37.07 -7.58 -9.09
C GLN A 53 36.70 -6.68 -7.90
N HIS A 54 36.63 -7.23 -6.69
CA HIS A 54 36.33 -6.46 -5.48
C HIS A 54 37.54 -5.69 -4.94
N TRP A 55 38.76 -6.03 -5.36
CA TRP A 55 40.00 -5.54 -4.72
C TRP A 55 40.14 -4.02 -4.73
N SER A 56 39.71 -3.33 -5.80
CA SER A 56 39.77 -1.87 -5.87
C SER A 56 39.02 -1.18 -4.74
N GLN A 57 37.90 -1.77 -4.32
CA GLN A 57 37.04 -1.26 -3.23
C GLN A 57 37.49 -1.81 -1.87
N HIS A 58 37.90 -3.08 -1.81
CA HIS A 58 38.27 -3.74 -0.56
C HIS A 58 39.66 -3.38 -0.01
N LYS A 59 40.63 -3.01 -0.87
CA LYS A 59 42.05 -2.94 -0.48
C LYS A 59 42.33 -2.03 0.72
N SER A 60 41.71 -0.86 0.78
CA SER A 60 41.89 0.10 1.88
C SER A 60 41.33 -0.46 3.19
N LEU A 61 40.10 -0.98 3.16
CA LEU A 61 39.48 -1.66 4.30
C LEU A 61 40.31 -2.85 4.77
N CYS A 62 40.78 -3.70 3.84
CA CYS A 62 41.57 -4.89 4.13
C CYS A 62 42.86 -4.56 4.92
N LYS A 63 43.50 -3.43 4.58
CA LYS A 63 44.69 -2.94 5.28
C LYS A 63 44.33 -2.38 6.66
N ALA A 64 43.27 -1.57 6.75
CA ALA A 64 42.80 -1.04 8.02
C ALA A 64 42.47 -2.16 9.02
N ILE A 65 41.81 -3.24 8.56
CA ILE A 65 41.52 -4.42 9.38
C ILE A 65 42.80 -5.09 9.87
N GLN A 66 43.75 -5.34 8.99
CA GLN A 66 45.01 -5.98 9.38
C GLN A 66 45.79 -5.15 10.40
N ASP A 67 45.80 -3.82 10.25
CA ASP A 67 46.49 -2.92 11.18
C ASP A 67 45.81 -2.90 12.56
N VAL A 68 44.47 -2.82 12.60
CA VAL A 68 43.75 -2.76 13.89
C VAL A 68 43.81 -4.09 14.62
N LEU A 69 43.62 -5.22 13.93
CA LEU A 69 43.66 -6.55 14.56
C LEU A 69 45.07 -6.97 15.04
N GLN A 70 46.14 -6.28 14.63
CA GLN A 70 47.47 -6.48 15.23
C GLN A 70 47.55 -5.98 16.67
N GLY A 71 46.76 -4.96 17.04
CA GLY A 71 46.75 -4.36 18.37
C GLY A 71 45.47 -4.60 19.18
N PHE A 72 44.39 -5.01 18.53
CA PHE A 72 43.08 -5.26 19.14
C PHE A 72 42.80 -6.76 19.17
N LYS A 73 42.69 -7.32 20.38
CA LYS A 73 42.19 -8.68 20.58
C LYS A 73 40.75 -8.58 21.07
N MET A 74 39.85 -9.25 20.37
CA MET A 74 38.51 -9.50 20.92
C MET A 74 38.68 -10.49 22.08
N GLU A 75 38.12 -10.16 23.24
CA GLU A 75 38.17 -11.01 24.42
C GLU A 75 36.91 -11.87 24.45
N ASP A 76 37.09 -13.18 24.59
CA ASP A 76 36.00 -14.16 24.66
C ASP A 76 35.32 -14.09 26.03
N HIS A 77 34.39 -13.15 26.18
CA HIS A 77 33.52 -13.04 27.33
C HIS A 77 32.16 -13.56 26.88
N GLY A 78 31.81 -14.78 27.29
CA GLY A 78 30.67 -15.57 26.79
C GLY A 78 29.25 -15.01 27.02
N ILE A 79 29.07 -13.70 27.01
CA ILE A 79 27.79 -12.97 27.12
C ILE A 79 27.58 -12.14 25.84
N SER A 80 26.39 -12.28 25.23
CA SER A 80 26.05 -11.69 23.92
C SER A 80 26.13 -10.16 23.85
N GLU A 81 25.82 -9.45 24.94
CA GLU A 81 25.76 -7.97 24.96
C GLU A 81 27.17 -7.35 24.93
N GLU A 82 28.11 -7.93 25.67
CA GLU A 82 29.53 -7.53 25.66
C GLU A 82 30.17 -7.82 24.29
N TRP A 83 29.72 -8.87 23.60
CA TRP A 83 30.18 -9.23 22.26
C TRP A 83 29.77 -8.20 21.20
N ASP A 84 28.53 -7.72 21.24
CA ASP A 84 28.03 -6.71 20.31
C ASP A 84 28.72 -5.36 20.53
N ASP A 85 29.00 -4.98 21.77
CA ASP A 85 29.80 -3.79 22.09
C ASP A 85 31.24 -3.88 21.56
N GLN A 86 31.87 -5.06 21.67
CA GLN A 86 33.20 -5.28 21.07
C GLN A 86 33.18 -5.13 19.54
N LYS A 87 32.14 -5.65 18.87
CA LYS A 87 31.95 -5.48 17.41
C LYS A 87 31.77 -4.00 17.04
N LEU A 88 30.98 -3.25 17.81
CA LEU A 88 30.79 -1.81 17.60
C LEU A 88 32.09 -1.03 17.80
N ASN A 89 32.86 -1.34 18.85
CA ASN A 89 34.17 -0.74 19.08
C ASN A 89 35.14 -1.02 17.92
N LEU A 90 35.16 -2.25 17.41
CA LEU A 90 35.96 -2.61 16.24
C LEU A 90 35.54 -1.80 15.00
N ILE A 91 34.24 -1.68 14.73
CA ILE A 91 33.71 -0.86 13.63
C ILE A 91 34.19 0.59 13.74
N LEU A 92 34.14 1.19 14.94
CA LEU A 92 34.59 2.56 15.18
C LEU A 92 36.10 2.73 14.97
N LEU A 93 36.92 1.81 15.50
CA LEU A 93 38.37 1.84 15.33
C LEU A 93 38.78 1.70 13.86
N ILE A 94 38.13 0.80 13.12
CA ILE A 94 38.37 0.61 11.69
C ILE A 94 37.96 1.86 10.91
N SER A 95 36.81 2.45 11.22
CA SER A 95 36.35 3.70 10.60
C SER A 95 37.36 4.84 10.83
N PHE A 96 37.88 4.96 12.06
CA PHE A 96 38.89 5.95 12.39
C PHE A 96 40.19 5.72 11.60
N LYS A 97 40.68 4.47 11.57
CA LYS A 97 41.89 4.10 10.82
C LYS A 97 41.74 4.32 9.30
N LEU A 98 40.55 4.08 8.76
CA LEU A 98 40.23 4.24 7.35
C LEU A 98 40.04 5.72 6.95
N GLY A 99 39.72 6.59 7.90
CA GLY A 99 39.49 8.02 7.67
C GLY A 99 38.15 8.34 7.01
N ARG A 100 37.22 7.39 6.99
CA ARG A 100 35.83 7.57 6.52
C ARG A 100 34.87 6.65 7.27
N PRO A 101 33.56 6.95 7.28
CA PRO A 101 32.55 5.98 7.69
C PRO A 101 32.64 4.72 6.84
N LEU A 102 32.39 3.57 7.47
CA LEU A 102 32.22 2.31 6.77
C LEU A 102 30.93 2.31 5.94
N GLU A 103 31.00 1.75 4.73
CA GLU A 103 29.82 1.44 3.92
C GLU A 103 29.00 0.33 4.61
N MET A 104 27.73 0.20 4.22
CA MET A 104 26.80 -0.73 4.88
C MET A 104 27.34 -2.18 4.90
N TYR A 105 27.74 -2.71 3.73
CA TYR A 105 28.29 -4.06 3.67
C TYR A 105 29.60 -4.23 4.44
N GLU A 106 30.39 -3.16 4.59
CA GLU A 106 31.63 -3.19 5.36
C GLU A 106 31.31 -3.34 6.85
N LYS A 107 30.31 -2.60 7.36
CA LYS A 107 29.81 -2.75 8.74
C LYS A 107 29.26 -4.16 8.98
N GLU A 108 28.45 -4.66 8.06
CA GLU A 108 27.87 -6.01 8.12
C GLU A 108 28.94 -7.10 8.23
N THR A 109 30.15 -6.89 7.68
CA THR A 109 31.25 -7.87 7.84
C THR A 109 31.68 -8.09 9.28
N PHE A 110 31.50 -7.10 10.15
CA PHE A 110 31.84 -7.18 11.57
C PHE A 110 30.62 -7.48 12.44
N GLN A 111 29.43 -7.02 12.04
CA GLN A 111 28.18 -7.32 12.75
C GLN A 111 27.81 -8.80 12.59
N PHE A 112 27.99 -9.34 11.40
CA PHE A 112 27.59 -10.69 11.01
C PHE A 112 28.78 -11.52 10.49
N PRO A 113 29.82 -11.75 11.33
CA PRO A 113 30.94 -12.59 10.93
C PRO A 113 30.50 -14.06 10.83
N ARG A 114 31.29 -14.87 10.13
CA ARG A 114 31.05 -16.33 10.10
C ARG A 114 31.49 -16.95 11.42
N GLU A 115 30.53 -17.14 12.31
CA GLU A 115 30.74 -17.70 13.65
C GLU A 115 29.58 -18.63 14.05
N CYS A 116 29.81 -19.48 15.04
CA CYS A 116 28.72 -20.26 15.62
C CYS A 116 27.72 -19.34 16.33
N ILE A 117 26.44 -19.41 15.97
CA ILE A 117 25.38 -18.58 16.59
C ILE A 117 25.15 -18.83 18.09
N VAL A 118 25.72 -19.90 18.64
CA VAL A 118 25.55 -20.25 20.06
C VAL A 118 26.76 -19.86 20.89
N CYS A 119 27.97 -20.21 20.44
CA CYS A 119 29.20 -20.04 21.21
C CYS A 119 30.22 -19.09 20.55
N HIS A 120 29.85 -18.41 19.46
CA HIS A 120 30.70 -17.46 18.73
C HIS A 120 32.05 -18.01 18.21
N GLU A 121 32.23 -19.33 18.19
CA GLU A 121 33.40 -19.99 17.58
C GLU A 121 33.57 -19.55 16.13
N GLN A 122 34.78 -19.14 15.75
CA GLN A 122 35.09 -18.56 14.44
C GLN A 122 36.01 -19.44 13.58
N ASP A 123 36.53 -20.55 14.13
CA ASP A 123 37.36 -21.49 13.38
C ASP A 123 36.57 -22.11 12.21
N GLY A 124 36.93 -21.67 11.01
CA GLY A 124 36.14 -21.94 9.81
C GLY A 124 36.07 -23.42 9.42
N GLN A 125 36.98 -24.27 9.90
CA GLN A 125 37.01 -25.70 9.55
C GLN A 125 35.98 -26.55 10.32
N SER A 126 35.48 -26.03 11.44
CA SER A 126 34.54 -26.74 12.31
C SER A 126 33.08 -26.30 12.15
N LEU A 127 32.85 -25.24 11.36
CA LEU A 127 31.54 -24.63 11.18
C LEU A 127 30.81 -25.16 9.93
N GLU A 128 29.54 -25.51 10.12
CA GLU A 128 28.57 -25.84 9.08
C GLU A 128 27.59 -24.67 8.88
N ASP A 129 27.28 -24.34 7.63
CA ASP A 129 26.43 -23.20 7.28
C ASP A 129 25.00 -23.66 6.96
N CYS A 130 24.00 -22.87 7.39
CA CYS A 130 22.62 -23.13 6.99
C CYS A 130 22.43 -22.90 5.48
N GLN A 131 21.94 -23.92 4.79
CA GLN A 131 21.75 -23.90 3.33
C GLN A 131 20.50 -23.14 2.87
N SER A 132 19.54 -22.84 3.76
CA SER A 132 18.33 -22.09 3.40
C SER A 132 18.54 -20.58 3.59
N CYS A 133 19.00 -20.15 4.76
CA CYS A 133 19.10 -18.72 5.07
C CYS A 133 20.46 -18.08 4.77
N ALA A 134 21.51 -18.88 4.58
CA ALA A 134 22.92 -18.45 4.42
C ALA A 134 23.45 -17.48 5.51
N SER A 135 22.69 -17.21 6.56
CA SER A 135 23.00 -16.19 7.57
C SER A 135 23.73 -16.77 8.76
N ILE A 136 23.45 -18.04 9.06
CA ILE A 136 23.81 -18.68 10.32
C ILE A 136 24.77 -19.84 10.07
N SER A 137 25.77 -19.95 10.94
CA SER A 137 26.69 -21.07 11.02
C SER A 137 26.63 -21.73 12.40
N PHE A 138 26.97 -23.01 12.47
CA PHE A 138 27.01 -23.81 13.70
C PHE A 138 28.32 -24.55 13.80
N CYS A 139 28.90 -24.62 15.00
CA CYS A 139 29.91 -25.63 15.27
C CYS A 139 29.27 -27.01 15.41
N LYS A 140 30.10 -28.06 15.40
CA LYS A 140 29.66 -29.46 15.50
C LYS A 140 28.75 -29.73 16.71
N ASP A 141 29.03 -29.08 17.85
CA ASP A 141 28.27 -29.28 19.08
C ASP A 141 26.91 -28.57 19.07
N HIS A 142 26.74 -27.54 18.24
CA HIS A 142 25.55 -26.69 18.21
C HIS A 142 24.69 -26.83 16.95
N LYS A 143 24.97 -27.82 16.10
CA LYS A 143 24.26 -28.06 14.83
C LYS A 143 22.74 -28.18 14.97
N ASN A 144 22.26 -28.72 16.09
CA ASN A 144 20.84 -28.93 16.36
C ASN A 144 20.22 -27.88 17.31
N SER A 145 20.88 -26.72 17.47
CA SER A 145 20.39 -25.67 18.35
C SER A 145 19.05 -25.09 17.88
N ILE A 146 18.12 -24.90 18.80
CA ILE A 146 16.77 -24.36 18.54
C ILE A 146 16.85 -22.87 18.17
N LYS A 147 17.91 -22.15 18.57
CA LYS A 147 18.04 -20.69 18.36
C LYS A 147 17.81 -20.24 16.90
N HIS A 148 18.11 -21.09 15.93
CA HIS A 148 17.93 -20.81 14.51
C HIS A 148 16.59 -21.28 13.95
N LYS A 149 15.98 -22.33 14.52
CA LYS A 149 14.85 -23.04 13.90
C LYS A 149 13.68 -22.10 13.58
N ASP A 150 13.37 -21.21 14.53
CA ASP A 150 12.22 -20.31 14.41
C ASP A 150 12.54 -19.04 13.60
N THR A 151 13.82 -18.71 13.42
CA THR A 151 14.27 -17.50 12.73
C THR A 151 14.74 -17.77 11.29
N CYS A 152 15.04 -19.03 10.94
CA CYS A 152 15.55 -19.45 9.64
C CYS A 152 14.69 -18.95 8.47
N VAL A 153 13.37 -19.10 8.59
CA VAL A 153 12.42 -18.73 7.53
C VAL A 153 12.45 -17.23 7.24
N PHE A 154 12.58 -16.39 8.27
CA PHE A 154 12.67 -14.95 8.13
C PHE A 154 14.02 -14.53 7.54
N LEU A 155 15.11 -15.18 7.96
CA LEU A 155 16.44 -14.94 7.41
C LEU A 155 16.56 -15.38 5.94
N GLU A 156 15.91 -16.49 5.57
CA GLU A 156 15.78 -16.92 4.18
C GLU A 156 14.97 -15.91 3.36
N LEU A 157 13.87 -15.39 3.90
CA LEU A 157 13.09 -14.35 3.25
C LEU A 157 13.92 -13.08 3.02
N CYS A 158 14.70 -12.64 4.02
CA CYS A 158 15.65 -11.54 3.89
C CYS A 158 16.67 -11.79 2.78
N LEU A 159 17.29 -12.98 2.76
CA LEU A 159 18.25 -13.37 1.72
C LEU A 159 17.63 -13.29 0.32
N ARG A 160 16.44 -13.88 0.13
CA ARG A 160 15.76 -13.90 -1.16
C ARG A 160 15.34 -12.50 -1.61
N SER A 161 14.88 -11.66 -0.68
CA SER A 161 14.57 -10.25 -0.94
C SER A 161 15.82 -9.48 -1.40
N ASN A 162 16.93 -9.64 -0.69
CA ASN A 162 18.22 -9.05 -1.04
C ASN A 162 18.70 -9.48 -2.43
N LEU A 163 18.60 -10.77 -2.76
CA LEU A 163 18.96 -11.32 -4.08
C LEU A 163 18.07 -10.77 -5.20
N LEU A 164 16.75 -10.65 -4.96
CA LEU A 164 15.82 -10.09 -5.94
C LEU A 164 16.17 -8.62 -6.24
N PHE A 165 16.46 -7.84 -5.19
CA PHE A 165 16.79 -6.42 -5.30
C PHE A 165 18.02 -6.17 -6.20
N ILE A 166 19.10 -6.93 -6.03
CA ILE A 166 20.33 -6.74 -6.84
C ILE A 166 20.22 -7.26 -8.28
N ASN A 167 19.23 -8.11 -8.57
CA ASN A 167 19.01 -8.65 -9.92
C ASN A 167 18.21 -7.70 -10.82
N GLY A 168 17.66 -6.60 -10.27
CA GLY A 168 16.96 -5.56 -11.03
C GLY A 168 15.55 -5.95 -11.49
N GLU A 169 15.07 -7.14 -11.13
CA GLU A 169 13.69 -7.58 -11.34
C GLU A 169 12.80 -6.91 -10.27
N ASN A 170 11.80 -6.12 -10.70
CA ASN A 170 10.84 -5.40 -9.83
C ASN A 170 11.44 -4.28 -8.93
N ASN A 171 12.26 -3.38 -9.50
CA ASN A 171 12.92 -2.33 -8.71
C ASN A 171 11.99 -1.23 -8.17
N THR A 172 10.84 -0.95 -8.80
CA THR A 172 9.87 0.03 -8.29
C THR A 172 8.71 -0.70 -7.63
N LEU A 173 8.66 -0.65 -6.30
CA LEU A 173 7.48 -1.04 -5.56
C LEU A 173 6.36 -0.03 -5.90
N ASP A 174 5.31 -0.48 -6.58
CA ASP A 174 4.18 0.40 -6.88
C ASP A 174 3.39 0.65 -5.60
N MET A 175 3.52 1.86 -5.07
CA MET A 175 2.81 2.32 -3.87
C MET A 175 1.66 3.27 -4.21
N HIS A 176 1.30 3.44 -5.49
CA HIS A 176 0.20 4.33 -5.89
C HIS A 176 -1.14 3.89 -5.29
N TYR A 177 -1.29 2.61 -4.98
CA TYR A 177 -2.48 2.07 -4.32
C TYR A 177 -2.78 2.75 -2.97
N LEU A 178 -1.76 3.32 -2.31
CA LEU A 178 -1.96 4.01 -1.04
C LEU A 178 -2.90 5.20 -1.16
N GLN A 179 -2.95 5.87 -2.32
CA GLN A 179 -3.89 6.95 -2.61
C GLN A 179 -5.35 6.49 -2.55
N TYR A 180 -5.58 5.18 -2.53
CA TYR A 180 -6.89 4.56 -2.65
C TYR A 180 -7.33 3.81 -1.38
N VAL A 181 -6.68 4.07 -0.24
CA VAL A 181 -7.11 3.51 1.06
C VAL A 181 -8.25 4.39 1.60
N PHE A 182 -9.50 3.95 1.36
CA PHE A 182 -10.72 4.69 1.75
C PHE A 182 -11.49 4.06 2.90
N ASP A 183 -11.32 2.75 3.09
CA ASP A 183 -12.02 2.02 4.13
C ASP A 183 -10.98 1.42 5.07
N THR A 184 -10.96 1.91 6.31
CA THR A 184 -10.05 1.43 7.34
C THR A 184 -10.64 0.30 8.18
N ASP A 185 -11.92 -0.02 7.99
CA ASP A 185 -12.61 -1.09 8.72
C ASP A 185 -12.36 -2.47 8.09
N ILE A 186 -11.85 -2.51 6.85
CA ILE A 186 -11.61 -3.77 6.12
C ILE A 186 -10.30 -4.48 6.49
N PHE A 187 -9.42 -3.85 7.26
CA PHE A 187 -8.14 -4.46 7.67
C PHE A 187 -7.91 -4.35 9.17
N ARG A 188 -7.50 -5.45 9.81
CA ARG A 188 -7.22 -5.49 11.25
C ARG A 188 -5.74 -5.66 11.57
N ASN A 189 -4.98 -6.14 10.60
CA ASN A 189 -3.55 -6.39 10.70
C ASN A 189 -2.87 -6.09 9.36
N MET A 190 -1.53 -6.13 9.34
CA MET A 190 -0.77 -5.79 8.14
C MET A 190 -1.01 -6.76 6.97
N ASN A 191 -1.31 -8.03 7.23
CA ASN A 191 -1.60 -8.99 6.16
C ASN A 191 -2.94 -8.67 5.51
N ASP A 192 -3.97 -8.35 6.29
CA ASP A 192 -5.26 -7.92 5.74
C ASP A 192 -5.11 -6.68 4.86
N PHE A 193 -4.30 -5.71 5.31
CA PHE A 193 -4.02 -4.49 4.54
C PHE A 193 -3.35 -4.80 3.20
N ILE A 194 -2.32 -5.65 3.20
CA ILE A 194 -1.63 -6.05 1.96
C ILE A 194 -2.54 -6.85 1.05
N ASN A 195 -3.35 -7.75 1.60
CA ASN A 195 -4.32 -8.53 0.82
C ASN A 195 -5.38 -7.63 0.17
N ALA A 196 -5.84 -6.61 0.90
CA ALA A 196 -6.86 -5.68 0.40
C ALA A 196 -6.31 -4.68 -0.63
N TYR A 197 -5.08 -4.17 -0.41
CA TYR A 197 -4.58 -3.00 -1.15
C TYR A 197 -3.26 -3.22 -1.89
N GLY A 198 -2.43 -4.18 -1.50
CA GLY A 198 -1.05 -4.33 -1.98
C GLY A 198 -0.87 -4.69 -3.47
N ASN A 199 -1.97 -5.00 -4.18
CA ASN A 199 -1.99 -5.32 -5.62
C ASN A 199 -0.85 -6.27 -6.08
N ILE A 200 -0.55 -7.29 -5.28
CA ILE A 200 0.53 -8.25 -5.56
C ILE A 200 -0.01 -9.36 -6.47
N GLN A 201 0.36 -9.32 -7.76
CA GLN A 201 -0.06 -10.32 -8.74
C GLN A 201 1.06 -11.34 -9.01
N THR A 202 0.99 -12.51 -8.37
CA THR A 202 1.94 -13.62 -8.61
C THR A 202 1.33 -14.96 -8.21
N GLU A 203 1.61 -16.00 -8.98
CA GLU A 203 1.25 -17.39 -8.65
C GLU A 203 2.28 -18.08 -7.74
N SER A 204 3.49 -17.49 -7.63
CA SER A 204 4.53 -18.01 -6.73
C SER A 204 4.34 -17.48 -5.31
N GLU A 205 4.03 -18.38 -4.37
CA GLU A 205 3.93 -18.07 -2.92
C GLU A 205 5.22 -17.43 -2.39
N MET A 206 6.38 -17.91 -2.84
CA MET A 206 7.66 -17.35 -2.43
C MET A 206 7.84 -15.90 -2.91
N LEU A 207 7.50 -15.62 -4.17
CA LEU A 207 7.57 -14.26 -4.70
C LEU A 207 6.53 -13.35 -4.01
N TYR A 208 5.34 -13.89 -3.71
CA TYR A 208 4.32 -13.19 -2.93
C TYR A 208 4.89 -12.75 -1.58
N ASN A 209 5.49 -13.67 -0.83
CA ASN A 209 6.06 -13.38 0.48
C ASN A 209 7.18 -12.32 0.41
N ILE A 210 8.03 -12.37 -0.62
CA ILE A 210 9.09 -11.36 -0.83
C ILE A 210 8.49 -9.98 -1.12
N LEU A 211 7.51 -9.91 -2.03
CA LEU A 211 6.86 -8.64 -2.39
C LEU A 211 6.07 -8.08 -1.20
N ALA A 212 5.30 -8.91 -0.50
CA ALA A 212 4.57 -8.53 0.70
C ALA A 212 5.53 -7.98 1.77
N ALA A 213 6.64 -8.67 2.05
CA ALA A 213 7.66 -8.19 2.98
C ALA A 213 8.26 -6.84 2.58
N ARG A 214 8.42 -6.56 1.27
CA ARG A 214 8.84 -5.24 0.79
C ARG A 214 7.80 -4.17 1.13
N HIS A 215 6.51 -4.40 0.84
CA HIS A 215 5.44 -3.47 1.24
C HIS A 215 5.41 -3.22 2.76
N LEU A 216 5.56 -4.28 3.56
CA LEU A 216 5.57 -4.17 5.03
C LEU A 216 6.64 -3.21 5.55
N GLN A 217 7.83 -3.17 4.93
CA GLN A 217 8.90 -2.25 5.37
C GLN A 217 8.47 -0.78 5.27
N TYR A 218 7.67 -0.42 4.27
CA TYR A 218 7.17 0.94 4.07
C TYR A 218 5.97 1.25 4.97
N LEU A 219 5.18 0.25 5.32
CA LEU A 219 3.89 0.45 6.00
C LEU A 219 3.91 0.20 7.49
N THR A 220 4.94 -0.47 8.01
CA THR A 220 4.98 -0.92 9.41
C THR A 220 4.75 0.23 10.39
N ARG A 221 5.44 1.36 10.24
CA ARG A 221 5.31 2.50 11.16
C ARG A 221 3.92 3.14 11.14
N PRO A 222 3.38 3.59 9.98
CA PRO A 222 2.07 4.21 9.95
C PRO A 222 0.94 3.25 10.34
N LEU A 223 1.02 1.96 9.95
CA LEU A 223 0.03 0.96 10.38
C LEU A 223 0.11 0.62 11.86
N THR A 224 1.31 0.57 12.46
CA THR A 224 1.45 0.37 13.92
C THR A 224 0.84 1.53 14.69
N LEU A 225 1.07 2.78 14.25
CA LEU A 225 0.43 3.93 14.88
C LEU A 225 -1.10 3.86 14.75
N PHE A 226 -1.60 3.61 13.53
CA PHE A 226 -3.02 3.47 13.28
C PHE A 226 -3.67 2.39 14.15
N HIS A 227 -3.06 1.20 14.22
CA HIS A 227 -3.53 0.10 15.06
C HIS A 227 -3.53 0.48 16.55
N THR A 228 -2.50 1.20 17.01
CA THR A 228 -2.44 1.68 18.40
C THR A 228 -3.56 2.67 18.68
N MET A 229 -3.86 3.59 17.75
CA MET A 229 -4.96 4.54 17.90
C MET A 229 -6.32 3.83 17.98
N GLN A 230 -6.54 2.79 17.16
CA GLN A 230 -7.75 1.97 17.22
C GLN A 230 -7.91 1.27 18.57
N ILE A 231 -6.84 0.63 19.09
CA ILE A 231 -6.88 -0.05 20.38
C ILE A 231 -7.20 0.92 21.52
N LEU A 232 -6.66 2.14 21.46
CA LEU A 232 -6.84 3.14 22.49
C LEU A 232 -8.12 3.97 22.34
N ASP A 233 -8.90 3.75 21.27
CA ASP A 233 -9.99 4.64 20.85
C ASP A 233 -9.53 6.11 20.83
N TYR A 234 -8.29 6.33 20.39
CA TYR A 234 -7.63 7.63 20.49
C TYR A 234 -8.02 8.50 19.29
N ILE A 235 -8.78 9.56 19.59
CA ILE A 235 -9.13 10.60 18.64
C ILE A 235 -8.28 11.85 18.96
N PRO A 236 -7.39 12.30 18.06
CA PRO A 236 -6.59 13.50 18.28
C PRO A 236 -7.49 14.72 18.54
N GLN A 237 -7.38 15.34 19.73
CA GLN A 237 -8.19 16.51 20.08
C GLN A 237 -7.61 17.83 19.57
N ARG A 238 -6.30 17.85 19.30
CA ARG A 238 -5.61 19.02 18.73
C ARG A 238 -5.66 18.93 17.21
N LYS A 239 -5.63 20.09 16.55
CA LYS A 239 -5.52 20.18 15.09
C LYS A 239 -4.21 19.57 14.56
N ASP A 240 -3.20 19.49 15.42
CA ASP A 240 -1.87 19.00 15.07
C ASP A 240 -1.48 17.83 15.98
N LEU A 241 -1.04 16.72 15.38
CA LEU A 241 -0.44 15.57 16.04
C LEU A 241 1.03 15.49 15.60
N VAL A 242 1.95 15.62 16.56
CA VAL A 242 3.39 15.52 16.30
C VAL A 242 3.86 14.10 16.58
N ILE A 243 4.36 13.43 15.55
CA ILE A 243 4.87 12.05 15.63
C ILE A 243 6.38 12.08 15.49
N HIS A 244 7.08 11.60 16.50
CA HIS A 244 8.53 11.44 16.47
C HIS A 244 8.87 10.01 16.05
N VAL A 245 9.33 9.84 14.80
CA VAL A 245 9.79 8.53 14.32
C VAL A 245 11.28 8.37 14.63
N LEU A 246 11.59 7.45 15.53
CA LEU A 246 12.98 7.11 15.85
C LEU A 246 13.61 6.34 14.68
N ALA A 247 14.87 6.67 14.37
CA ALA A 247 15.61 6.09 13.25
C ALA A 247 14.91 6.23 11.89
N ALA A 248 14.21 7.37 11.68
CA ALA A 248 13.63 7.71 10.39
C ALA A 248 14.69 7.72 9.28
N SER A 249 14.28 7.27 8.12
CA SER A 249 15.07 7.11 6.91
C SER A 249 14.28 7.63 5.71
N TYR A 250 14.86 7.52 4.51
CA TYR A 250 14.16 7.85 3.25
C TYR A 250 12.85 7.05 3.06
N VAL A 251 12.69 5.91 3.73
CA VAL A 251 11.46 5.11 3.73
C VAL A 251 10.28 5.91 4.29
N GLU A 252 10.49 6.67 5.37
CA GLU A 252 9.45 7.49 6.00
C GLU A 252 9.05 8.68 5.11
N GLU A 253 10.02 9.28 4.41
CA GLU A 253 9.75 10.37 3.46
C GLU A 253 8.89 9.90 2.29
N THR A 254 9.20 8.73 1.73
CA THR A 254 8.46 8.14 0.61
C THR A 254 7.06 7.63 1.00
N THR A 255 6.81 7.43 2.30
CA THR A 255 5.53 6.91 2.81
C THR A 255 4.67 7.98 3.48
N LEU A 256 5.07 9.27 3.41
CA LEU A 256 4.35 10.38 4.05
C LEU A 256 2.84 10.36 3.76
N MET A 257 2.46 10.03 2.52
CA MET A 257 1.07 9.90 2.11
C MET A 257 0.30 8.82 2.88
N THR A 258 0.93 7.69 3.24
CA THR A 258 0.30 6.66 4.09
C THR A 258 -0.02 7.21 5.47
N TRP A 259 0.89 8.02 6.04
CA TRP A 259 0.67 8.66 7.33
C TRP A 259 -0.52 9.61 7.25
N GLU A 260 -0.58 10.47 6.23
CA GLU A 260 -1.71 11.38 6.04
C GLU A 260 -3.03 10.62 5.91
N ILE A 261 -3.07 9.59 5.06
CA ILE A 261 -4.32 8.86 4.83
C ILE A 261 -4.77 8.15 6.11
N LEU A 262 -3.92 7.34 6.74
CA LEU A 262 -4.32 6.61 7.94
C LEU A 262 -4.64 7.52 9.14
N LEU A 263 -4.07 8.73 9.21
CA LEU A 263 -4.32 9.68 10.31
C LEU A 263 -5.44 10.69 10.03
N LEU A 264 -5.81 10.92 8.76
CA LEU A 264 -6.96 11.76 8.40
C LEU A 264 -8.29 10.98 8.45
N GLN A 265 -8.26 9.66 8.25
CA GLN A 265 -9.47 8.82 8.23
C GLN A 265 -10.17 8.54 9.59
N PRO A 266 -9.54 8.56 10.79
CA PRO A 266 -10.20 8.07 12.01
C PRO A 266 -11.22 9.05 12.63
N HIS A 267 -11.41 10.24 12.06
CA HIS A 267 -12.48 11.13 12.51
C HIS A 267 -13.80 10.76 11.82
N ALA A 268 -14.61 9.89 12.43
CA ALA A 268 -15.99 9.63 11.98
C ALA A 268 -16.76 10.94 11.71
N ASP A 269 -16.54 11.98 12.53
CA ASP A 269 -17.10 13.31 12.35
C ASP A 269 -16.54 14.05 11.11
N THR A 270 -15.26 13.91 10.80
CA THR A 270 -14.65 14.52 9.60
C THR A 270 -15.08 13.78 8.35
N ARG A 271 -15.16 12.44 8.40
CA ARG A 271 -15.71 11.62 7.31
C ARG A 271 -17.18 11.95 7.08
N ALA A 272 -17.98 12.09 8.13
CA ALA A 272 -19.37 12.52 8.03
C ALA A 272 -19.48 13.91 7.39
N LYS A 273 -18.61 14.87 7.76
CA LYS A 273 -18.56 16.20 7.15
C LYS A 273 -18.13 16.15 5.68
N GLN A 274 -17.12 15.33 5.34
CA GLN A 274 -16.67 15.17 3.96
C GLN A 274 -17.74 14.54 3.08
N ILE A 275 -18.37 13.45 3.55
CA ILE A 275 -19.48 12.81 2.86
C ILE A 275 -20.64 13.80 2.72
N ALA A 276 -21.00 14.55 3.76
CA ALA A 276 -22.05 15.56 3.68
C ALA A 276 -21.74 16.65 2.63
N ALA A 277 -20.49 17.15 2.60
CA ALA A 277 -20.05 18.12 1.61
C ALA A 277 -20.12 17.56 0.18
N TRP A 278 -19.66 16.31 -0.02
CA TRP A 278 -19.76 15.64 -1.31
C TRP A 278 -21.20 15.37 -1.73
N LYS A 279 -22.07 14.91 -0.82
CA LYS A 279 -23.50 14.73 -1.09
C LYS A 279 -24.13 16.03 -1.56
N SER A 280 -23.89 17.13 -0.85
CA SER A 280 -24.40 18.45 -1.23
C SER A 280 -23.87 18.88 -2.59
N LEU A 281 -22.57 18.72 -2.86
CA LEU A 281 -21.96 19.11 -4.12
C LEU A 281 -22.47 18.26 -5.30
N VAL A 282 -22.61 16.95 -5.12
CA VAL A 282 -23.15 16.04 -6.15
C VAL A 282 -24.58 16.44 -6.49
N LEU A 283 -25.44 16.63 -5.50
CA LEU A 283 -26.84 17.00 -5.74
C LEU A 283 -26.94 18.35 -6.45
N GLU A 284 -26.16 19.34 -6.03
CA GLU A 284 -26.16 20.67 -6.65
C GLU A 284 -25.62 20.65 -8.09
N TYR A 285 -24.55 19.88 -8.35
CA TYR A 285 -24.00 19.73 -9.70
C TYR A 285 -25.03 19.10 -10.65
N TYR A 286 -25.68 18.00 -10.23
CA TYR A 286 -26.70 17.32 -11.05
C TYR A 286 -27.97 18.18 -11.21
N ARG A 287 -28.33 19.01 -10.22
CA ARG A 287 -29.39 20.02 -10.32
C ARG A 287 -29.11 21.08 -11.38
N ILE A 288 -27.89 21.64 -11.40
CA ILE A 288 -27.48 22.68 -12.34
C ILE A 288 -27.33 22.13 -13.77
N THR A 289 -26.71 20.95 -13.91
CA THR A 289 -26.44 20.36 -15.22
C THR A 289 -27.63 19.60 -15.80
N LYS A 290 -28.69 19.37 -15.01
CA LYS A 290 -29.90 18.62 -15.37
C LYS A 290 -29.59 17.19 -15.86
N GLN A 291 -28.44 16.65 -15.47
CA GLN A 291 -28.10 15.25 -15.64
C GLN A 291 -28.70 14.44 -14.50
N ALA A 292 -28.88 13.14 -14.69
CA ALA A 292 -29.31 12.23 -13.62
C ALA A 292 -28.49 10.94 -13.55
N VAL A 293 -27.71 10.59 -14.58
CA VAL A 293 -26.99 9.32 -14.63
C VAL A 293 -25.51 9.50 -14.31
N VAL A 294 -25.00 8.65 -13.44
CA VAL A 294 -23.56 8.49 -13.15
C VAL A 294 -23.12 7.12 -13.65
N ASP A 295 -22.12 7.08 -14.53
CA ASP A 295 -21.42 5.83 -14.90
C ASP A 295 -20.05 5.79 -14.22
N VAL A 296 -19.89 4.89 -13.27
CA VAL A 296 -18.67 4.75 -12.46
C VAL A 296 -17.48 4.31 -13.31
N ARG A 297 -17.73 3.62 -14.43
CA ARG A 297 -16.68 3.15 -15.36
C ARG A 297 -16.00 4.30 -16.10
N GLU A 298 -16.69 5.42 -16.26
CA GLU A 298 -16.22 6.61 -16.98
C GLU A 298 -16.13 7.84 -16.07
N ILE A 299 -16.06 7.63 -14.74
CA ILE A 299 -16.28 8.69 -13.74
C ILE A 299 -15.30 9.87 -13.86
N HIS A 300 -14.08 9.62 -14.32
CA HIS A 300 -13.05 10.65 -14.47
C HIS A 300 -13.23 11.53 -15.72
N THR A 301 -14.18 11.21 -16.59
CA THR A 301 -14.63 12.12 -17.65
C THR A 301 -15.54 13.23 -17.09
N ASN A 302 -16.16 13.00 -15.93
CA ASN A 302 -17.03 13.96 -15.28
C ASN A 302 -16.19 14.99 -14.48
N PRO A 303 -16.32 16.30 -14.78
CA PRO A 303 -15.53 17.34 -14.11
C PRO A 303 -15.85 17.48 -12.62
N LEU A 304 -17.00 16.97 -12.16
CA LEU A 304 -17.33 16.91 -10.72
C LEU A 304 -16.33 16.06 -9.94
N PHE A 305 -15.84 14.97 -10.53
CA PHE A 305 -14.95 14.01 -9.89
C PHE A 305 -13.51 14.07 -10.42
N ASN A 306 -13.22 14.96 -11.37
CA ASN A 306 -11.89 15.18 -11.92
C ASN A 306 -11.62 16.68 -12.13
N ASN A 307 -10.83 17.25 -11.22
CA ASN A 307 -10.43 18.65 -11.28
C ASN A 307 -9.00 18.75 -11.86
N ALA A 308 -8.93 18.99 -13.16
CA ALA A 308 -7.67 19.14 -13.90
C ALA A 308 -6.82 20.35 -13.43
N SER A 309 -7.47 21.44 -12.98
CA SER A 309 -6.78 22.68 -12.58
C SER A 309 -5.91 22.53 -11.34
N ILE A 310 -6.25 21.60 -10.45
CA ILE A 310 -5.46 21.27 -9.25
C ILE A 310 -4.83 19.87 -9.31
N ASN A 311 -4.92 19.19 -10.46
CA ASN A 311 -4.42 17.84 -10.67
C ASN A 311 -4.93 16.83 -9.62
N ARG A 312 -6.24 16.86 -9.33
CA ARG A 312 -6.89 15.94 -8.38
C ARG A 312 -8.11 15.28 -8.98
N LYS A 313 -8.27 13.98 -8.72
CA LYS A 313 -9.41 13.17 -9.09
C LYS A 313 -9.92 12.39 -7.88
N LEU A 314 -11.24 12.28 -7.74
CA LEU A 314 -11.87 11.45 -6.72
C LEU A 314 -11.97 10.01 -7.24
N PRO A 315 -11.42 9.01 -6.54
CA PRO A 315 -11.40 7.63 -7.05
C PRO A 315 -12.77 6.97 -7.10
N SER A 316 -12.93 6.01 -8.01
CA SER A 316 -14.22 5.36 -8.30
C SER A 316 -14.83 4.68 -7.08
N GLU A 317 -14.01 4.11 -6.20
CA GLU A 317 -14.43 3.48 -4.96
C GLU A 317 -15.01 4.50 -3.98
N ALA A 318 -14.38 5.66 -3.84
CA ALA A 318 -14.88 6.75 -3.01
C ALA A 318 -16.19 7.34 -3.57
N VAL A 319 -16.31 7.42 -4.89
CA VAL A 319 -17.56 7.83 -5.55
C VAL A 319 -18.67 6.83 -5.26
N LEU A 320 -18.40 5.52 -5.34
CA LEU A 320 -19.37 4.49 -5.00
C LEU A 320 -19.87 4.63 -3.56
N VAL A 321 -18.98 4.89 -2.60
CA VAL A 321 -19.38 5.15 -1.20
C VAL A 321 -20.32 6.35 -1.11
N ILE A 322 -20.01 7.46 -1.80
CA ILE A 322 -20.90 8.64 -1.82
C ILE A 322 -22.27 8.30 -2.42
N LEU A 323 -22.31 7.53 -3.51
CA LEU A 323 -23.55 7.10 -4.15
C LEU A 323 -24.38 6.17 -3.26
N GLU A 324 -23.74 5.27 -2.52
CA GLU A 324 -24.42 4.44 -1.52
C GLU A 324 -24.99 5.27 -0.37
N GLU A 325 -24.26 6.28 0.11
CA GLU A 325 -24.72 7.20 1.15
C GLU A 325 -25.84 8.14 0.66
N LEU A 326 -25.87 8.49 -0.63
CA LEU A 326 -27.00 9.14 -1.28
C LEU A 326 -28.20 8.20 -1.39
N GLY A 327 -27.97 6.92 -1.67
CA GLY A 327 -29.02 5.91 -1.69
C GLY A 327 -29.68 5.72 -0.33
N LYS A 328 -28.91 5.77 0.76
CA LYS A 328 -29.44 5.74 2.13
C LYS A 328 -30.32 6.95 2.47
N SER A 329 -30.05 8.13 1.89
CA SER A 329 -30.93 9.30 2.05
C SER A 329 -32.03 9.40 0.99
N GLY A 330 -32.16 8.39 0.13
CA GLY A 330 -33.19 8.37 -0.91
C GLY A 330 -32.92 9.31 -2.08
N ASN A 331 -31.67 9.72 -2.33
CA ASN A 331 -31.27 10.61 -3.43
C ASN A 331 -30.53 9.91 -4.58
N ALA A 332 -30.31 8.60 -4.47
CA ALA A 332 -29.71 7.83 -5.54
C ALA A 332 -30.19 6.37 -5.55
N SER A 333 -30.17 5.72 -6.71
CA SER A 333 -30.43 4.29 -6.82
C SER A 333 -29.60 3.64 -7.94
N PRO A 334 -29.14 2.38 -7.77
CA PRO A 334 -28.41 1.69 -8.82
C PRO A 334 -29.35 1.34 -9.99
N LEU A 335 -28.85 1.47 -11.21
CA LEU A 335 -29.53 1.07 -12.45
C LEU A 335 -29.21 -0.36 -12.87
N ASP A 336 -28.16 -0.95 -12.30
CA ASP A 336 -27.74 -2.32 -12.59
C ASP A 336 -27.37 -3.09 -11.31
N LYS A 337 -27.35 -4.42 -11.40
CA LYS A 337 -26.99 -5.30 -10.27
C LYS A 337 -25.52 -5.17 -9.86
N THR A 338 -24.67 -4.72 -10.79
CA THR A 338 -23.23 -4.54 -10.59
C THR A 338 -22.89 -3.20 -9.92
N LYS A 339 -23.88 -2.35 -9.63
CA LYS A 339 -23.76 -0.99 -9.10
C LYS A 339 -22.78 -0.11 -9.89
N GLN A 340 -22.68 -0.30 -11.20
CA GLN A 340 -21.77 0.49 -12.05
C GLN A 340 -22.43 1.74 -12.63
N ARG A 341 -23.76 1.69 -12.84
CA ARG A 341 -24.56 2.85 -13.23
C ARG A 341 -25.53 3.21 -12.12
N TRP A 342 -25.64 4.50 -11.85
CA TRP A 342 -26.50 5.06 -10.80
C TRP A 342 -27.36 6.18 -11.36
N LEU A 343 -28.57 6.26 -10.83
CA LEU A 343 -29.47 7.40 -11.00
C LEU A 343 -29.36 8.28 -9.75
N VAL A 344 -29.14 9.58 -9.92
CA VAL A 344 -28.99 10.58 -8.87
C VAL A 344 -30.05 11.68 -9.08
N TYR A 345 -30.69 12.09 -7.99
CA TYR A 345 -31.80 13.04 -8.01
C TYR A 345 -31.76 13.91 -6.74
N TRP A 346 -31.89 15.22 -6.93
CA TRP A 346 -31.67 16.22 -5.87
C TRP A 346 -32.86 16.43 -4.93
N HIS A 347 -34.07 16.10 -5.39
CA HIS A 347 -35.21 15.77 -4.53
C HIS A 347 -35.41 14.26 -4.57
N THR A 348 -35.89 13.66 -3.46
CA THR A 348 -36.29 12.25 -3.43
C THR A 348 -37.40 11.98 -4.46
N LEU A 349 -37.62 10.71 -4.81
CA LEU A 349 -38.63 10.36 -5.82
C LEU A 349 -40.04 10.75 -5.37
N GLU A 350 -40.31 10.60 -4.07
CA GLU A 350 -41.54 10.99 -3.40
C GLU A 350 -41.72 12.52 -3.42
N GLU A 351 -40.68 13.29 -3.06
CA GLU A 351 -40.72 14.76 -3.13
C GLU A 351 -40.96 15.24 -4.56
N TRP A 352 -40.29 14.64 -5.55
CA TRP A 352 -40.55 14.94 -6.95
C TRP A 352 -41.98 14.63 -7.36
N GLY A 353 -42.51 13.48 -6.93
CA GLY A 353 -43.91 13.12 -7.13
C GLY A 353 -44.85 14.20 -6.58
N ASP A 354 -44.64 14.62 -5.34
CA ASP A 354 -45.46 15.66 -4.72
C ASP A 354 -45.31 17.03 -5.40
N ILE A 355 -44.10 17.43 -5.83
CA ILE A 355 -43.87 18.67 -6.59
C ILE A 355 -44.69 18.65 -7.89
N ILE A 356 -44.60 17.56 -8.66
CA ILE A 356 -45.31 17.42 -9.94
C ILE A 356 -46.83 17.38 -9.70
N TYR A 357 -47.28 16.66 -8.66
CA TYR A 357 -48.70 16.56 -8.33
C TYR A 357 -49.29 17.91 -7.90
N ASN A 358 -48.57 18.67 -7.07
CA ASN A 358 -49.01 20.00 -6.63
C ASN A 358 -49.15 20.95 -7.83
N TRP A 359 -48.19 20.95 -8.76
CA TRP A 359 -48.31 21.70 -10.00
C TRP A 359 -49.55 21.30 -10.80
N ALA A 360 -49.83 19.99 -10.93
CA ALA A 360 -50.99 19.51 -11.66
C ALA A 360 -52.31 19.94 -11.01
N GLN A 361 -52.38 20.00 -9.68
CA GLN A 361 -53.53 20.51 -8.94
C GLN A 361 -53.72 22.02 -9.12
N GLU A 362 -52.66 22.80 -8.95
CA GLU A 362 -52.69 24.26 -9.02
C GLU A 362 -53.06 24.77 -10.42
N ASN A 363 -52.68 24.03 -11.47
CA ASN A 363 -52.93 24.40 -12.87
C ASN A 363 -54.15 23.70 -13.48
N GLY A 364 -54.93 22.94 -12.69
CA GLY A 364 -56.19 22.33 -13.13
C GLY A 364 -56.03 21.12 -14.06
N PHE A 365 -54.86 20.46 -14.05
CA PHE A 365 -54.61 19.24 -14.82
C PHE A 365 -55.16 17.96 -14.16
N THR A 366 -55.71 18.05 -12.94
CA THR A 366 -56.41 16.94 -12.29
C THR A 366 -57.59 16.45 -13.13
N GLY A 367 -57.63 15.13 -13.41
CA GLY A 367 -58.64 14.51 -14.27
C GLY A 367 -58.30 14.55 -15.77
N SER A 368 -57.24 15.26 -16.17
CA SER A 368 -56.71 15.28 -17.54
C SER A 368 -55.47 14.39 -17.70
N VAL A 369 -55.09 14.10 -18.94
CA VAL A 369 -53.88 13.32 -19.27
C VAL A 369 -52.82 14.29 -19.78
N CYS A 370 -51.63 14.25 -19.17
CA CYS A 370 -50.45 14.98 -19.62
C CYS A 370 -49.43 14.00 -20.19
N THR A 371 -48.78 14.36 -21.29
CA THR A 371 -47.64 13.62 -21.82
C THR A 371 -46.38 13.94 -21.02
N PHE A 372 -45.39 13.03 -21.01
CA PHE A 372 -44.10 13.30 -20.37
C PHE A 372 -43.36 14.47 -21.04
N PHE A 373 -43.60 14.67 -22.34
CA PHE A 373 -43.08 15.81 -23.08
C PHE A 373 -43.66 17.13 -22.56
N GLU A 374 -44.97 17.22 -22.35
CA GLU A 374 -45.61 18.41 -21.78
C GLU A 374 -45.10 18.70 -20.37
N LEU A 375 -44.85 17.66 -19.55
CA LEU A 375 -44.31 17.85 -18.21
C LEU A 375 -42.87 18.38 -18.21
N THR A 376 -42.00 17.83 -19.05
CA THR A 376 -40.56 18.14 -19.00
C THR A 376 -40.12 19.22 -19.96
N GLN A 377 -40.90 19.52 -21.00
CA GLN A 377 -40.54 20.44 -22.09
C GLN A 377 -41.72 21.35 -22.52
N GLY A 378 -42.87 21.28 -21.82
CA GLY A 378 -44.04 22.10 -22.14
C GLY A 378 -43.87 23.56 -21.74
N GLU A 379 -44.62 24.45 -22.40
CA GLU A 379 -44.60 25.88 -22.12
C GLU A 379 -45.11 26.20 -20.70
N ASP A 380 -46.08 25.43 -20.21
CA ASP A 380 -46.70 25.56 -18.89
C ASP A 380 -45.78 25.15 -17.72
N THR A 381 -44.64 24.52 -18.03
CA THR A 381 -43.70 24.03 -17.00
C THR A 381 -42.37 24.76 -17.01
N ASN A 382 -42.16 25.76 -17.87
CA ASN A 382 -40.87 26.46 -18.00
C ASN A 382 -40.35 27.08 -16.69
N GLU A 383 -41.23 27.49 -15.78
CA GLU A 383 -40.87 28.04 -14.46
C GLU A 383 -40.72 26.97 -13.37
N GLN A 384 -41.03 25.71 -13.69
CA GLN A 384 -41.01 24.60 -12.76
C GLN A 384 -39.66 23.89 -12.73
N GLU A 385 -39.28 23.42 -11.56
CA GLU A 385 -37.97 22.79 -11.37
C GLU A 385 -37.81 21.45 -12.12
N PHE A 386 -38.93 20.75 -12.33
CA PHE A 386 -38.97 19.49 -13.09
C PHE A 386 -38.95 19.69 -14.61
N ASN A 387 -38.91 20.94 -15.10
CA ASN A 387 -38.59 21.19 -16.50
C ASN A 387 -37.14 20.76 -16.79
N GLY A 388 -36.98 19.99 -17.87
CA GLY A 388 -35.74 19.31 -18.23
C GLY A 388 -35.37 18.15 -17.29
N LEU A 389 -36.29 17.62 -16.49
CA LEU A 389 -36.02 16.45 -15.65
C LEU A 389 -35.78 15.20 -16.52
N ASP A 390 -34.80 14.40 -16.12
CA ASP A 390 -34.49 13.13 -16.79
C ASP A 390 -35.70 12.19 -16.78
N THR A 391 -35.97 11.55 -17.92
CA THR A 391 -37.15 10.70 -18.14
C THR A 391 -37.22 9.53 -17.15
N GLU A 392 -36.09 8.93 -16.78
CA GLU A 392 -36.08 7.81 -15.83
C GLU A 392 -36.42 8.30 -14.41
N VAL A 393 -35.94 9.49 -14.02
CA VAL A 393 -36.33 10.12 -12.75
C VAL A 393 -37.83 10.42 -12.75
N LEU A 394 -38.34 11.05 -13.82
CA LEU A 394 -39.76 11.35 -13.97
C LEU A 394 -40.64 10.10 -13.82
N ILE A 395 -40.32 9.03 -14.55
CA ILE A 395 -41.07 7.77 -14.49
C ILE A 395 -41.09 7.21 -13.06
N ARG A 396 -39.93 7.20 -12.39
CA ARG A 396 -39.82 6.67 -11.03
C ARG A 396 -40.58 7.53 -10.02
N SER A 397 -40.54 8.84 -10.17
CA SER A 397 -41.33 9.77 -9.35
C SER A 397 -42.83 9.58 -9.54
N LEU A 398 -43.31 9.47 -10.78
CA LEU A 398 -44.73 9.23 -11.07
C LEU A 398 -45.21 7.87 -10.54
N LYS A 399 -44.35 6.84 -10.52
CA LYS A 399 -44.67 5.55 -9.88
C LYS A 399 -44.93 5.67 -8.38
N THR A 400 -44.32 6.63 -7.69
CA THR A 400 -44.62 6.90 -6.28
C THR A 400 -46.05 7.43 -6.12
N LEU A 401 -46.50 8.31 -7.02
CA LEU A 401 -47.87 8.82 -7.06
C LEU A 401 -48.88 7.73 -7.44
N GLU A 402 -48.51 6.83 -8.35
CA GLU A 402 -49.33 5.69 -8.74
C GLU A 402 -49.55 4.73 -7.57
N ALA A 403 -48.49 4.42 -6.81
CA ALA A 403 -48.60 3.65 -5.57
C ALA A 403 -49.49 4.35 -4.53
N ALA A 404 -49.47 5.69 -4.47
CA ALA A 404 -50.33 6.50 -3.62
C ALA A 404 -51.75 6.71 -4.19
N ARG A 405 -52.07 6.16 -5.37
CA ARG A 405 -53.35 6.34 -6.09
C ARG A 405 -53.68 7.80 -6.44
N LYS A 406 -52.65 8.65 -6.56
CA LYS A 406 -52.76 10.06 -6.98
C LYS A 406 -52.59 10.24 -8.49
N ALA A 407 -52.03 9.26 -9.18
CA ALA A 407 -51.83 9.28 -10.63
C ALA A 407 -51.88 7.86 -11.23
N GLU A 408 -51.98 7.75 -12.55
CA GLU A 408 -51.86 6.51 -13.31
C GLU A 408 -50.98 6.76 -14.55
N ILE A 409 -49.92 5.99 -14.73
CA ILE A 409 -49.04 6.12 -15.89
C ILE A 409 -49.69 5.39 -17.07
N ILE A 410 -49.79 6.09 -18.21
CA ILE A 410 -50.40 5.54 -19.41
C ILE A 410 -49.36 5.50 -20.54
N SER A 411 -49.30 4.36 -21.22
CA SER A 411 -48.47 4.18 -22.42
C SER A 411 -49.38 4.02 -23.64
N PHE A 412 -49.15 4.83 -24.66
CA PHE A 412 -49.89 4.81 -25.92
C PHE A 412 -48.90 4.72 -27.09
N ASP A 413 -48.86 3.59 -27.79
CA ASP A 413 -47.90 3.32 -28.86
C ASP A 413 -46.45 3.63 -28.44
N ASP A 414 -45.83 4.67 -29.03
CA ASP A 414 -44.47 5.15 -28.75
C ASP A 414 -44.43 6.31 -27.72
N ASN A 415 -45.58 6.76 -27.21
CA ASN A 415 -45.70 7.90 -26.31
C ASN A 415 -46.08 7.49 -24.89
N GLN A 416 -45.54 8.21 -23.90
CA GLN A 416 -45.83 8.01 -22.49
C GLN A 416 -46.48 9.27 -21.90
N GLY A 417 -47.45 9.06 -21.01
CA GLY A 417 -48.15 10.10 -20.30
C GLY A 417 -48.60 9.65 -18.93
N VAL A 418 -49.28 10.54 -18.22
CA VAL A 418 -49.80 10.32 -16.88
C VAL A 418 -51.14 11.03 -16.73
N LYS A 419 -52.07 10.35 -16.06
CA LYS A 419 -53.33 10.93 -15.63
C LYS A 419 -53.27 11.21 -14.13
N PHE A 420 -53.52 12.45 -13.74
CA PHE A 420 -53.61 12.83 -12.33
C PHE A 420 -55.05 12.71 -11.81
N PHE A 421 -55.21 12.28 -10.55
CA PHE A 421 -56.51 12.09 -9.90
C PHE A 421 -56.80 13.14 -8.82
#